data_AF-A0A6J0N6L6-F1
#
_entry.id   AF-A0A6J0N6L6-F1
#
_cell.length_a   1.000
_cell.length_b   1.000
_cell.length_c   1.000
_cell.angle_alpha   90.00
_cell.angle_beta   90.00
_cell.angle_gamma   90.00
#
_symmetry.space_group_name_H-M   'P 1'
#
loop_
_entity.id
_entity.type
_entity.pdbx_description
1 polymer ?
#
loop_
_entity_poly.entity_id
_entity_poly.type
_entity_poly.pdbx_seq_one_letter_code
_entity_poly.pdbx_strand_id
1 'polypeptide(L)'
;MSSSTPLRLLSHTPSLLSPYPSPPFKSLNPNFIRRSSSSSTTITTSCSSQCQRFRSYSPSIPMCLPKGQDNLDIWRNEDDLVTCGLESDEDSGLRIPTQAQAIVEGSGSVAVSELKPAVDVDYIQELLAIQQQGPRSIGFFGIRNMGFMHQELIEILSYAMVITKNHIYTSGASGTNAAVIRGALRAERPELLTVILPQSLKKQPPESQELLSKVQNVVEKPYNDHLPLLEASRLCNMDIISQVQQVICFAFHDSKLLMETCQEAKNLRKIVTLFYLD
;
A
#
# COMPACT_ATOMS: atom_id res chain seq x y z
N MET A 1 36.68 -57.41 8.21
CA MET A 1 38.07 -57.64 7.76
C MET A 1 38.34 -56.61 6.67
N SER A 2 38.82 -55.39 6.88
CA SER A 2 39.76 -54.76 7.85
C SER A 2 41.05 -54.35 7.14
N SER A 3 41.64 -53.24 7.59
CA SER A 3 42.78 -52.47 7.05
C SER A 3 42.51 -51.66 5.76
N SER A 4 42.70 -50.33 5.63
CA SER A 4 43.42 -49.23 6.34
C SER A 4 44.74 -48.77 5.69
N THR A 5 44.67 -47.62 5.00
CA THR A 5 45.56 -46.41 5.07
C THR A 5 47.09 -46.56 5.22
N PRO A 6 47.92 -45.70 4.56
CA PRO A 6 47.97 -44.28 4.93
C PRO A 6 48.27 -43.23 3.83
N LEU A 7 48.23 -41.96 4.29
CA LEU A 7 48.39 -40.72 3.54
C LEU A 7 49.76 -40.50 2.90
N ARG A 8 49.80 -39.65 1.86
CA ARG A 8 50.85 -38.61 1.78
C ARG A 8 50.33 -37.28 1.24
N LEU A 9 50.63 -36.24 2.02
CA LEU A 9 50.35 -34.83 1.77
C LEU A 9 51.48 -34.25 0.89
N LEU A 10 51.16 -33.48 -0.15
CA LEU A 10 52.14 -32.63 -0.83
C LEU A 10 51.61 -31.20 -0.98
N SER A 11 52.41 -30.28 -0.46
CA SER A 11 52.15 -28.85 -0.29
C SER A 11 52.80 -28.03 -1.41
N HIS A 12 52.07 -27.08 -1.99
CA HIS A 12 52.71 -25.96 -2.70
C HIS A 12 51.99 -24.61 -2.42
N THR A 13 52.68 -23.79 -1.63
CA THR A 13 52.60 -22.33 -1.55
C THR A 13 54.04 -21.84 -1.31
N PRO A 14 54.34 -20.53 -1.35
CA PRO A 14 53.82 -19.47 -2.22
C PRO A 14 54.96 -18.90 -3.11
N SER A 15 54.66 -17.89 -3.95
CA SER A 15 55.69 -16.98 -4.46
C SER A 15 55.26 -15.52 -4.27
N LEU A 16 56.23 -14.64 -4.08
CA LEU A 16 56.13 -13.39 -3.31
C LEU A 16 56.71 -12.20 -4.11
N LEU A 17 56.31 -10.98 -3.70
CA LEU A 17 56.85 -9.65 -4.05
C LEU A 17 56.31 -9.05 -5.39
N SER A 18 55.64 -7.88 -5.46
CA SER A 18 55.86 -6.53 -4.86
C SER A 18 56.91 -5.73 -5.67
N PRO A 19 56.80 -4.39 -5.91
CA PRO A 19 56.29 -3.42 -4.93
C PRO A 19 55.51 -2.15 -5.37
N TYR A 20 54.78 -1.59 -4.39
CA TYR A 20 54.40 -0.17 -4.29
C TYR A 20 55.63 0.73 -4.11
N PRO A 21 55.49 2.07 -4.30
CA PRO A 21 55.50 2.90 -3.09
C PRO A 21 54.53 4.10 -3.12
N SER A 22 53.72 4.21 -2.07
CA SER A 22 53.16 5.48 -1.60
C SER A 22 54.08 6.10 -0.53
N PRO A 23 54.32 7.42 -0.52
CA PRO A 23 54.92 8.12 0.61
C PRO A 23 53.90 8.97 1.42
N PRO A 24 54.22 9.39 2.66
CA PRO A 24 53.20 9.64 3.70
C PRO A 24 53.33 11.00 4.45
N PHE A 25 52.90 11.03 5.73
CA PHE A 25 52.91 12.10 6.77
C PHE A 25 51.67 13.03 6.78
N LYS A 26 50.86 13.18 7.85
CA LYS A 26 50.95 13.21 9.35
C LYS A 26 51.28 14.58 9.99
N SER A 27 50.27 15.24 10.59
CA SER A 27 50.30 15.99 11.89
C SER A 27 48.94 16.71 12.13
N LEU A 28 48.12 16.33 13.12
CA LEU A 28 48.01 16.89 14.50
C LEU A 28 47.33 18.28 14.66
N ASN A 29 46.06 18.28 15.13
CA ASN A 29 45.43 19.03 16.27
C ASN A 29 45.82 20.50 16.63
N PRO A 30 45.04 21.23 17.48
CA PRO A 30 43.58 21.35 17.64
C PRO A 30 43.10 22.82 17.92
N ASN A 31 41.80 23.02 18.20
CA ASN A 31 41.16 24.15 18.93
C ASN A 31 41.22 25.60 18.37
N PHE A 32 40.04 26.22 18.20
CA PHE A 32 39.75 27.47 18.91
C PHE A 32 38.24 27.69 19.16
N ILE A 33 37.91 28.25 20.33
CA ILE A 33 36.56 28.63 20.76
C ILE A 33 36.38 30.15 20.57
N ARG A 34 35.12 30.62 20.52
CA ARG A 34 34.57 31.86 21.14
C ARG A 34 34.02 32.98 20.20
N ARG A 35 32.78 33.36 20.53
CA ARG A 35 32.14 34.70 20.50
C ARG A 35 31.66 35.30 19.15
N SER A 36 30.34 35.54 19.12
CA SER A 36 29.69 36.88 19.17
C SER A 36 30.31 38.01 18.32
N SER A 37 29.57 38.81 17.56
CA SER A 37 28.35 39.52 18.02
C SER A 37 27.53 40.13 16.88
N SER A 38 26.23 40.33 17.15
CA SER A 38 25.39 41.50 16.84
C SER A 38 25.67 42.40 15.61
N SER A 39 24.62 42.64 14.82
CA SER A 39 24.32 43.98 14.27
C SER A 39 22.82 44.12 14.01
N SER A 40 22.17 44.99 14.78
CA SER A 40 20.74 45.32 14.65
C SER A 40 20.54 46.46 13.65
N THR A 41 19.34 46.59 13.08
CA THR A 41 18.82 47.91 12.69
C THR A 41 17.34 47.99 12.97
N THR A 42 16.92 49.13 13.51
CA THR A 42 15.62 49.39 14.12
C THR A 42 14.81 50.32 13.22
N ILE A 43 13.51 50.08 13.07
CA ILE A 43 12.54 51.17 12.82
C ILE A 43 11.38 51.01 13.82
N THR A 44 11.10 52.10 14.52
CA THR A 44 10.03 52.25 15.51
C THR A 44 9.14 53.42 15.14
N THR A 45 7.83 53.25 15.19
CA THR A 45 6.89 54.31 15.57
C THR A 45 5.63 53.71 16.21
N SER A 46 5.23 54.29 17.34
CA SER A 46 3.98 54.06 18.08
C SER A 46 2.82 54.82 17.39
N CYS A 47 1.52 54.69 17.71
CA CYS A 47 0.78 54.11 18.84
C CYS A 47 -0.59 53.52 18.33
N SER A 48 -1.59 53.05 19.11
CA SER A 48 -1.83 53.17 20.56
C SER A 48 -2.75 52.07 21.15
N SER A 49 -3.23 52.32 22.38
CA SER A 49 -4.12 51.57 23.28
C SER A 49 -5.50 51.12 22.75
N GLN A 50 -5.93 49.90 23.11
CA GLN A 50 -6.84 49.69 24.28
C GLN A 50 -6.79 48.25 24.84
N CYS A 51 -7.04 48.09 26.15
CA CYS A 51 -7.02 46.83 26.93
C CYS A 51 -8.20 45.89 26.55
N GLN A 52 -8.22 44.57 26.83
CA GLN A 52 -8.14 43.86 28.14
C GLN A 52 -7.58 42.41 27.93
N ARG A 53 -6.68 41.88 28.77
CA ARG A 53 -6.90 41.01 29.98
C ARG A 53 -7.90 39.84 29.74
N PHE A 54 -7.65 38.57 30.09
CA PHE A 54 -6.59 37.93 30.93
C PHE A 54 -6.28 36.47 30.51
N ARG A 55 -5.43 35.78 31.28
CA ARG A 55 -4.76 34.48 30.97
C ARG A 55 -5.56 33.21 31.35
N SER A 56 -5.26 32.15 30.60
CA SER A 56 -5.25 30.69 30.93
C SER A 56 -5.58 30.19 32.35
N TYR A 57 -6.33 29.08 32.46
CA TYR A 57 -5.88 27.76 32.99
C TYR A 57 -7.02 26.71 32.93
N SER A 58 -6.69 25.44 32.62
CA SER A 58 -7.50 24.23 32.91
C SER A 58 -7.39 23.87 34.42
N PRO A 59 -8.32 23.13 35.09
CA PRO A 59 -8.75 21.77 34.68
C PRO A 59 -10.14 21.22 35.15
N SER A 60 -10.40 19.95 34.80
CA SER A 60 -11.21 18.90 35.48
C SER A 60 -12.76 18.89 35.45
N ILE A 61 -13.29 17.66 35.41
CA ILE A 61 -14.70 17.24 35.28
C ILE A 61 -15.41 17.16 36.65
N PRO A 62 -16.74 17.39 36.69
CA PRO A 62 -17.61 16.50 37.48
C PRO A 62 -18.86 16.01 36.72
N MET A 63 -19.27 14.77 37.02
CA MET A 63 -20.57 14.19 36.65
C MET A 63 -21.68 14.66 37.59
N CYS A 64 -22.93 14.80 37.10
CA CYS A 64 -24.12 14.47 37.91
C CYS A 64 -25.42 14.33 37.10
N LEU A 65 -26.37 13.59 37.69
CA LEU A 65 -27.63 13.08 37.13
C LEU A 65 -28.81 14.07 37.25
N PRO A 66 -29.94 13.79 36.57
CA PRO A 66 -31.26 13.94 37.20
C PRO A 66 -32.03 12.60 37.32
N LYS A 67 -32.77 12.41 38.42
CA LYS A 67 -33.85 11.40 38.59
C LYS A 67 -35.18 12.04 38.16
N GLY A 68 -36.09 11.36 37.45
CA GLY A 68 -37.17 10.48 38.00
C GLY A 68 -38.50 11.24 38.01
N GLN A 69 -39.73 10.70 37.93
CA GLN A 69 -40.29 9.35 37.75
C GLN A 69 -41.80 9.53 37.32
N ASP A 70 -42.48 8.45 36.87
CA ASP A 70 -43.96 8.18 36.97
C ASP A 70 -44.87 8.13 35.70
N ASN A 71 -45.05 6.88 35.21
CA ASN A 71 -46.28 6.08 34.96
C ASN A 71 -47.44 6.43 33.96
N LEU A 72 -47.79 5.37 33.19
CA LEU A 72 -49.08 4.96 32.54
C LEU A 72 -49.73 5.91 31.50
N ASP A 73 -50.46 5.47 30.45
CA ASP A 73 -51.11 4.19 30.08
C ASP A 73 -50.69 3.69 28.67
N ILE A 74 -50.44 2.40 28.41
CA ILE A 74 -51.39 1.34 28.00
C ILE A 74 -52.34 1.71 26.83
N TRP A 75 -52.02 1.22 25.63
CA TRP A 75 -52.98 0.54 24.74
C TRP A 75 -52.32 -0.69 24.13
N ARG A 76 -52.97 -1.86 24.27
CA ARG A 76 -52.59 -3.11 23.60
C ARG A 76 -52.99 -3.07 22.13
N ASN A 77 -52.21 -3.71 21.28
CA ASN A 77 -52.70 -4.74 20.36
C ASN A 77 -51.62 -5.81 20.22
N GLU A 78 -52.05 -7.05 20.04
CA GLU A 78 -51.22 -8.26 20.08
C GLU A 78 -50.93 -8.76 18.65
N ASP A 79 -50.13 -9.84 18.56
CA ASP A 79 -49.85 -10.64 17.35
C ASP A 79 -48.94 -9.97 16.28
N ASP A 80 -47.89 -10.59 15.72
CA ASP A 80 -47.51 -12.01 15.67
C ASP A 80 -46.05 -12.30 16.03
N LEU A 81 -45.84 -13.46 16.65
CA LEU A 81 -44.53 -14.08 16.87
C LEU A 81 -44.10 -14.83 15.59
N VAL A 82 -43.25 -14.20 14.76
CA VAL A 82 -42.61 -14.92 13.64
C VAL A 82 -41.54 -15.87 14.17
N THR A 83 -42.01 -17.06 14.55
CA THR A 83 -41.20 -18.26 14.76
C THR A 83 -40.55 -18.64 13.43
N CYS A 84 -39.22 -18.60 13.33
CA CYS A 84 -38.52 -19.15 12.17
C CYS A 84 -38.62 -20.68 12.17
N GLY A 85 -39.69 -21.22 11.61
CA GLY A 85 -39.90 -22.64 11.42
C GLY A 85 -38.84 -23.25 10.51
N LEU A 86 -38.15 -24.28 10.99
CA LEU A 86 -37.37 -25.17 10.15
C LEU A 86 -38.30 -26.24 9.59
N GLU A 87 -38.99 -25.94 8.50
CA GLU A 87 -39.67 -26.97 7.71
C GLU A 87 -38.60 -27.77 6.93
N SER A 88 -38.56 -29.08 7.19
CA SER A 88 -37.73 -30.00 6.43
C SER A 88 -38.50 -30.44 5.19
N ASP A 89 -38.14 -29.91 4.03
CA ASP A 89 -38.51 -30.52 2.75
C ASP A 89 -37.33 -31.37 2.26
N GLU A 90 -37.57 -32.67 2.12
CA GLU A 90 -36.58 -33.67 1.77
C GLU A 90 -36.70 -34.02 0.28
N ASP A 91 -35.91 -33.39 -0.61
CA ASP A 91 -35.27 -34.04 -1.78
C ASP A 91 -34.46 -33.03 -2.62
N SER A 92 -33.20 -32.81 -2.24
CA SER A 92 -32.11 -32.47 -3.18
C SER A 92 -30.79 -32.45 -2.41
N GLY A 93 -29.96 -33.49 -2.63
CA GLY A 93 -28.77 -33.79 -1.82
C GLY A 93 -27.57 -32.87 -2.01
N LEU A 94 -27.73 -31.55 -1.86
CA LEU A 94 -26.66 -30.55 -2.00
C LEU A 94 -26.27 -29.94 -0.64
N ARG A 95 -25.67 -30.76 0.23
CA ARG A 95 -24.92 -30.25 1.39
C ARG A 95 -23.49 -29.89 0.98
N ILE A 96 -23.17 -28.60 1.00
CA ILE A 96 -21.78 -28.14 0.89
C ILE A 96 -21.03 -28.62 2.14
N PRO A 97 -19.96 -29.44 2.01
CA PRO A 97 -19.25 -29.97 3.16
C PRO A 97 -18.53 -28.84 3.92
N THR A 98 -18.54 -28.93 5.25
CA THR A 98 -17.75 -28.01 6.08
C THR A 98 -16.25 -28.25 5.88
N GLN A 99 -15.42 -27.25 6.17
CA GLN A 99 -13.95 -27.36 5.99
C GLN A 99 -13.34 -28.58 6.69
N ALA A 100 -13.91 -29.05 7.80
CA ALA A 100 -13.47 -30.26 8.50
C ALA A 100 -13.77 -31.55 7.73
N GLN A 101 -14.91 -31.62 7.01
CA GLN A 101 -15.33 -32.81 6.25
C GLN A 101 -14.52 -32.98 4.97
N ALA A 102 -14.24 -31.89 4.25
CA ALA A 102 -13.46 -31.91 3.01
C ALA A 102 -12.03 -32.44 3.18
N ILE A 103 -11.45 -32.33 4.39
CA ILE A 103 -10.11 -32.83 4.72
C ILE A 103 -10.11 -34.36 4.91
N VAL A 104 -11.22 -34.95 5.38
CA VAL A 104 -11.31 -36.37 5.74
C VAL A 104 -11.71 -37.25 4.56
N GLU A 105 -12.62 -36.77 3.70
CA GLU A 105 -13.22 -37.59 2.63
C GLU A 105 -12.50 -37.45 1.28
N GLY A 106 -11.67 -36.41 1.12
CA GLY A 106 -10.96 -36.10 -0.12
C GLY A 106 -11.85 -35.49 -1.20
N SER A 107 -11.28 -34.62 -2.04
CA SER A 107 -12.02 -33.83 -3.05
C SER A 107 -12.43 -34.64 -4.30
N GLY A 108 -13.06 -35.81 -4.11
CA GLY A 108 -13.34 -36.79 -5.17
C GLY A 108 -14.77 -36.85 -5.70
N SER A 109 -15.74 -36.12 -5.12
CA SER A 109 -17.16 -36.25 -5.46
C SER A 109 -17.91 -34.92 -5.43
N VAL A 110 -17.95 -34.23 -6.57
CA VAL A 110 -18.98 -33.22 -6.87
C VAL A 110 -19.58 -33.60 -8.23
N ALA A 111 -20.85 -34.00 -8.23
CA ALA A 111 -21.59 -34.25 -9.46
C ALA A 111 -21.86 -32.92 -10.17
N VAL A 112 -21.33 -32.75 -11.37
CA VAL A 112 -21.57 -31.57 -12.20
C VAL A 112 -22.95 -31.71 -12.85
N SER A 113 -23.99 -31.18 -12.19
CA SER A 113 -25.26 -30.91 -12.87
C SER A 113 -25.06 -29.89 -13.98
N GLU A 114 -25.81 -30.02 -15.08
CA GLU A 114 -25.65 -29.20 -16.28
C GLU A 114 -25.92 -27.71 -16.01
N LEU A 115 -24.84 -26.96 -15.78
CA LEU A 115 -24.89 -25.51 -15.62
C LEU A 115 -25.15 -24.83 -16.96
N LYS A 116 -26.26 -24.09 -17.01
CA LYS A 116 -26.66 -23.25 -18.13
C LYS A 116 -25.53 -22.23 -18.43
N PRO A 117 -24.91 -22.25 -19.63
CA PRO A 117 -23.65 -21.55 -19.83
C PRO A 117 -23.82 -20.02 -19.93
N ALA A 118 -22.75 -19.31 -19.53
CA ALA A 118 -22.39 -17.91 -19.85
C ALA A 118 -22.51 -16.80 -18.78
N VAL A 119 -22.75 -17.10 -17.50
CA VAL A 119 -22.56 -16.11 -16.40
C VAL A 119 -21.67 -16.66 -15.28
N ASP A 120 -21.84 -17.93 -14.92
CA ASP A 120 -21.18 -18.55 -13.76
C ASP A 120 -19.65 -18.69 -13.90
N VAL A 121 -19.15 -18.74 -15.15
CA VAL A 121 -17.71 -18.86 -15.45
C VAL A 121 -16.92 -17.65 -14.95
N ASP A 122 -17.51 -16.46 -14.98
CA ASP A 122 -16.84 -15.21 -14.63
C ASP A 122 -16.64 -15.09 -13.11
N TYR A 123 -17.67 -15.46 -12.33
CA TYR A 123 -17.61 -15.52 -10.88
C TYR A 123 -16.66 -16.62 -10.39
N ILE A 124 -16.68 -17.80 -11.01
CA ILE A 124 -15.74 -18.88 -10.69
C ILE A 124 -14.28 -18.46 -10.96
N GLN A 125 -14.00 -17.71 -12.03
CA GLN A 125 -12.67 -17.17 -12.29
C GLN A 125 -12.22 -16.17 -11.20
N GLU A 126 -13.11 -15.30 -10.71
CA GLU A 126 -12.82 -14.39 -9.61
C GLU A 126 -12.53 -15.15 -8.30
N LEU A 127 -13.34 -16.15 -7.95
CA LEU A 127 -13.11 -17.01 -6.79
C LEU A 127 -11.78 -17.77 -6.87
N LEU A 128 -11.44 -18.33 -8.03
CA LEU A 128 -10.16 -19.01 -8.27
C LEU A 128 -8.98 -18.02 -8.13
N ALA A 129 -9.11 -16.81 -8.66
CA ALA A 129 -8.11 -15.77 -8.52
C ALA A 129 -7.96 -15.28 -7.06
N ILE A 130 -9.00 -15.37 -6.23
CA ILE A 130 -8.89 -15.14 -4.78
C ILE A 130 -8.12 -16.28 -4.12
N GLN A 131 -8.44 -17.54 -4.42
CA GLN A 131 -7.85 -18.73 -3.78
C GLN A 131 -6.37 -19.00 -4.15
N GLN A 132 -5.84 -18.42 -5.23
CA GLN A 132 -4.42 -18.57 -5.60
C GLN A 132 -3.47 -17.92 -4.57
N GLN A 133 -3.04 -18.69 -3.58
CA GLN A 133 -2.04 -18.31 -2.59
C GLN A 133 -0.63 -18.31 -3.20
N GLY A 134 -0.28 -17.23 -3.90
CA GLY A 134 1.04 -17.02 -4.48
C GLY A 134 1.33 -15.54 -4.72
N PRO A 135 2.59 -15.18 -5.05
CA PRO A 135 2.98 -13.83 -5.43
C PRO A 135 2.15 -13.29 -6.60
N ARG A 136 1.69 -12.05 -6.50
CA ARG A 136 0.89 -11.36 -7.51
C ARG A 136 1.60 -10.09 -8.00
N SER A 137 1.28 -9.67 -9.21
CA SER A 137 1.52 -8.30 -9.67
C SER A 137 0.35 -7.42 -9.25
N ILE A 138 0.63 -6.35 -8.51
CA ILE A 138 -0.36 -5.47 -7.86
C ILE A 138 -0.17 -4.04 -8.34
N GLY A 139 -1.21 -3.45 -8.91
CA GLY A 139 -1.24 -2.06 -9.38
C GLY A 139 -1.75 -1.13 -8.28
N PHE A 140 -0.91 -0.21 -7.83
CA PHE A 140 -1.29 0.83 -6.86
C PHE A 140 -1.62 2.15 -7.56
N PHE A 141 -2.80 2.67 -7.25
CA PHE A 141 -3.30 3.95 -7.72
C PHE A 141 -3.80 4.81 -6.56
N GLY A 142 -3.75 6.13 -6.72
CA GLY A 142 -4.49 6.99 -5.82
C GLY A 142 -4.28 8.48 -6.04
N ILE A 143 -4.85 9.25 -5.11
CA ILE A 143 -4.81 10.71 -5.14
C ILE A 143 -3.44 11.28 -4.77
N ARG A 144 -3.14 12.45 -5.35
CA ARG A 144 -1.87 13.16 -5.14
C ARG A 144 -1.80 13.97 -3.85
N ASN A 145 -2.95 14.38 -3.32
CA ASN A 145 -3.06 15.26 -2.16
C ASN A 145 -3.86 14.54 -1.07
N MET A 146 -3.16 13.85 -0.18
CA MET A 146 -3.76 13.07 0.92
C MET A 146 -3.04 13.34 2.23
N GLY A 147 -3.80 13.29 3.33
CA GLY A 147 -3.27 13.49 4.68
C GLY A 147 -2.14 12.52 5.02
N PHE A 148 -1.18 12.99 5.83
CA PHE A 148 0.04 12.26 6.18
C PHE A 148 -0.24 10.85 6.73
N MET A 149 -1.23 10.70 7.61
CA MET A 149 -1.66 9.42 8.18
C MET A 149 -2.02 8.36 7.13
N HIS A 150 -2.66 8.76 6.01
CA HIS A 150 -2.96 7.82 4.93
C HIS A 150 -1.69 7.42 4.17
N GLN A 151 -0.73 8.35 4.00
CA GLN A 151 0.56 8.03 3.40
C GLN A 151 1.34 7.01 4.24
N GLU A 152 1.36 7.14 5.56
CA GLU A 152 2.00 6.17 6.46
C GLU A 152 1.38 4.77 6.34
N LEU A 153 0.05 4.68 6.31
CA LEU A 153 -0.67 3.42 6.10
C LEU A 153 -0.28 2.77 4.76
N ILE A 154 -0.23 3.55 3.69
CA ILE A 154 0.10 3.09 2.33
C ILE A 154 1.57 2.66 2.24
N GLU A 155 2.47 3.34 2.94
CA GLU A 155 3.89 2.98 3.04
C GLU A 155 4.07 1.63 3.76
N ILE A 156 3.35 1.40 4.86
CA ILE A 156 3.36 0.11 5.58
C ILE A 156 2.75 -1.02 4.72
N LEU A 157 1.64 -0.75 4.03
CA LEU A 157 0.97 -1.71 3.16
C LEU A 157 1.87 -2.14 2.00
N SER A 158 2.47 -1.19 1.28
CA SER A 158 3.36 -1.46 0.15
C SER A 158 4.62 -2.21 0.58
N TYR A 159 5.22 -1.85 1.73
CA TYR A 159 6.30 -2.64 2.35
C TYR A 159 5.88 -4.11 2.58
N ALA A 160 4.73 -4.34 3.21
CA ALA A 160 4.25 -5.70 3.51
C ALA A 160 3.99 -6.52 2.23
N MET A 161 3.48 -5.89 1.17
CA MET A 161 3.25 -6.53 -0.13
C MET A 161 4.57 -6.99 -0.78
N VAL A 162 5.63 -6.18 -0.75
CA VAL A 162 6.95 -6.57 -1.30
C VAL A 162 7.65 -7.62 -0.43
N ILE A 163 7.53 -7.55 0.90
CA ILE A 163 8.07 -8.58 1.81
C ILE A 163 7.40 -9.95 1.55
N THR A 164 6.11 -9.95 1.24
CA THR A 164 5.36 -11.15 0.81
C THR A 164 5.58 -11.55 -0.66
N LYS A 165 6.60 -10.97 -1.30
CA LYS A 165 7.10 -11.23 -2.67
C LYS A 165 6.19 -10.76 -3.82
N ASN A 166 5.18 -9.92 -3.55
CA ASN A 166 4.36 -9.35 -4.61
C ASN A 166 5.14 -8.30 -5.41
N HIS A 167 4.89 -8.22 -6.71
CA HIS A 167 5.46 -7.20 -7.60
C HIS A 167 4.55 -5.98 -7.62
N ILE A 168 5.05 -4.82 -7.20
CA ILE A 168 4.29 -3.57 -7.18
C ILE A 168 4.52 -2.79 -8.48
N TYR A 169 3.41 -2.39 -9.10
CA TYR A 169 3.37 -1.43 -10.20
C TYR A 169 2.67 -0.16 -9.72
N THR A 170 3.23 1.01 -10.00
CA THR A 170 2.57 2.30 -9.74
C THR A 170 3.10 3.38 -10.68
N SER A 171 2.63 4.63 -10.56
CA SER A 171 3.14 5.77 -11.34
C SER A 171 3.86 6.80 -10.47
N GLY A 172 4.81 7.56 -11.04
CA GLY A 172 5.70 8.46 -10.28
C GLY A 172 5.07 9.74 -9.68
N ALA A 173 3.76 9.78 -9.50
CA ALA A 173 3.07 10.93 -8.92
C ALA A 173 3.31 11.07 -7.40
N SER A 174 3.06 12.27 -6.87
CA SER A 174 3.08 12.55 -5.42
C SER A 174 1.90 11.86 -4.69
N GLY A 175 1.86 11.96 -3.36
CA GLY A 175 0.77 11.42 -2.54
C GLY A 175 0.83 9.89 -2.43
N THR A 176 -0.25 9.20 -2.79
CA THR A 176 -0.35 7.73 -2.71
C THR A 176 0.86 7.04 -3.30
N ASN A 177 1.24 7.38 -4.53
CA ASN A 177 2.22 6.59 -5.26
C ASN A 177 3.65 6.85 -4.74
N ALA A 178 3.94 8.06 -4.27
CA ALA A 178 5.19 8.35 -3.55
C ALA A 178 5.29 7.54 -2.25
N ALA A 179 4.19 7.39 -1.49
CA ALA A 179 4.16 6.53 -0.31
C ALA A 179 4.37 5.04 -0.65
N VAL A 180 3.79 4.56 -1.76
CA VAL A 180 4.01 3.20 -2.28
C VAL A 180 5.48 2.97 -2.64
N ILE A 181 6.11 3.93 -3.33
CA ILE A 181 7.52 3.84 -3.72
C ILE A 181 8.42 3.83 -2.47
N ARG A 182 8.16 4.68 -1.48
CA ARG A 182 8.92 4.67 -0.20
C ARG A 182 8.82 3.31 0.51
N GLY A 183 7.62 2.76 0.63
CA GLY A 183 7.38 1.50 1.33
C GLY A 183 7.99 0.30 0.61
N ALA A 184 7.88 0.26 -0.72
CA ALA A 184 8.51 -0.75 -1.55
C ALA A 184 10.05 -0.70 -1.48
N LEU A 185 10.66 0.49 -1.57
CA LEU A 185 12.12 0.66 -1.44
C LEU A 185 12.65 0.21 -0.07
N ARG A 186 11.87 0.42 1.00
CA ARG A 186 12.20 -0.03 2.36
C ARG A 186 12.28 -1.56 2.51
N ALA A 187 11.72 -2.33 1.58
CA ALA A 187 11.77 -3.80 1.60
C ALA A 187 13.06 -4.39 1.02
N GLU A 188 14.02 -3.56 0.58
CA GLU A 188 15.33 -3.97 0.04
C GLU A 188 15.26 -4.95 -1.15
N ARG A 189 14.14 -4.92 -1.88
CA ARG A 189 13.87 -5.71 -3.11
C ARG A 189 13.52 -4.80 -4.29
N PRO A 190 14.51 -4.11 -4.89
CA PRO A 190 14.28 -3.17 -5.99
C PRO A 190 13.72 -3.86 -7.25
N GLU A 191 13.91 -5.17 -7.40
CA GLU A 191 13.40 -5.97 -8.52
C GLU A 191 11.88 -6.13 -8.51
N LEU A 192 11.24 -6.01 -7.34
CA LEU A 192 9.79 -6.16 -7.16
C LEU A 192 9.03 -4.83 -7.23
N LEU A 193 9.69 -3.73 -7.61
CA LEU A 193 9.06 -2.44 -7.85
C LEU A 193 9.26 -2.04 -9.31
N THR A 194 8.18 -1.65 -9.99
CA THR A 194 8.21 -1.02 -11.31
C THR A 194 7.38 0.25 -11.29
N VAL A 195 7.96 1.37 -11.70
CA VAL A 195 7.27 2.66 -11.78
C VAL A 195 7.11 3.09 -13.23
N ILE A 196 5.87 3.19 -13.70
CA ILE A 196 5.54 3.63 -15.06
C ILE A 196 5.13 5.10 -15.00
N LEU A 197 5.84 5.97 -15.71
CA LEU A 197 5.53 7.40 -15.71
C LEU A 197 4.53 7.74 -16.83
N PRO A 198 3.57 8.66 -16.60
CA PRO A 198 2.63 9.09 -17.64
C PRO A 198 3.32 9.89 -18.75
N GLN A 199 4.42 10.56 -18.42
CA GLN A 199 5.27 11.39 -19.28
C GLN A 199 6.75 11.13 -18.91
N SER A 200 7.70 11.91 -19.44
CA SER A 200 9.11 11.82 -19.01
C SER A 200 9.35 12.18 -17.53
N LEU A 201 10.52 11.80 -17.01
CA LEU A 201 10.99 12.09 -15.65
C LEU A 201 11.10 13.60 -15.37
N LYS A 202 11.62 14.36 -16.35
CA LYS A 202 11.71 15.84 -16.30
C LYS A 202 10.35 16.56 -16.17
N LYS A 203 9.23 15.88 -16.42
CA LYS A 203 7.86 16.42 -16.22
C LYS A 203 7.32 16.15 -14.81
N GLN A 204 7.96 15.29 -14.02
CA GLN A 204 7.54 15.01 -12.65
C GLN A 204 7.97 16.15 -11.70
N PRO A 205 7.29 16.37 -10.57
CA PRO A 205 7.73 17.31 -9.54
C PRO A 205 9.16 17.00 -9.03
N PRO A 206 9.96 17.99 -8.58
CA PRO A 206 11.32 17.76 -8.10
C PRO A 206 11.42 16.72 -6.97
N GLU A 207 10.47 16.72 -6.04
CA GLU A 207 10.35 15.72 -4.97
C GLU A 207 10.18 14.29 -5.53
N SER A 208 9.28 14.13 -6.52
CA SER A 208 9.14 12.86 -7.24
C SER A 208 10.43 12.48 -7.96
N GLN A 209 11.13 13.40 -8.60
CA GLN A 209 12.40 13.10 -9.29
C GLN A 209 13.48 12.57 -8.32
N GLU A 210 13.62 13.17 -7.12
CA GLU A 210 14.55 12.70 -6.10
C GLU A 210 14.18 11.32 -5.53
N LEU A 211 12.89 11.02 -5.41
CA LEU A 211 12.43 9.69 -5.00
C LEU A 211 12.66 8.65 -6.12
N LEU A 212 12.35 9.01 -7.36
CA LEU A 212 12.50 8.14 -8.53
C LEU A 212 13.97 7.82 -8.84
N SER A 213 14.93 8.69 -8.50
CA SER A 213 16.36 8.40 -8.66
C SER A 213 16.85 7.23 -7.79
N LYS A 214 16.04 6.77 -6.83
CA LYS A 214 16.31 5.62 -5.95
C LYS A 214 15.65 4.33 -6.45
N VAL A 215 14.80 4.40 -7.48
CA VAL A 215 14.06 3.26 -8.05
C VAL A 215 14.86 2.65 -9.20
N GLN A 216 15.01 1.32 -9.20
CA GLN A 216 15.75 0.61 -10.24
C GLN A 216 14.99 0.54 -11.58
N ASN A 217 13.69 0.22 -11.54
CA ASN A 217 12.87 0.01 -12.74
C ASN A 217 11.90 1.17 -12.95
N VAL A 218 12.34 2.22 -13.65
CA VAL A 218 11.50 3.35 -14.07
C VAL A 218 11.27 3.28 -15.58
N VAL A 219 10.02 3.23 -16.00
CA VAL A 219 9.60 3.22 -17.40
C VAL A 219 9.03 4.60 -17.77
N GLU A 220 9.80 5.39 -18.51
CA GLU A 220 9.37 6.71 -18.97
C GLU A 220 8.52 6.65 -20.24
N LYS A 221 7.57 7.59 -20.37
CA LYS A 221 6.79 7.80 -21.61
C LYS A 221 7.05 9.19 -22.22
N PRO A 222 8.27 9.49 -22.70
CA PRO A 222 8.60 10.83 -23.24
C PRO A 222 7.76 11.20 -24.47
N TYR A 223 7.28 10.21 -25.23
CA TYR A 223 6.36 10.43 -26.35
C TYR A 223 5.02 11.06 -25.92
N ASN A 224 4.61 10.91 -24.65
CA ASN A 224 3.41 11.53 -24.09
C ASN A 224 3.64 12.96 -23.56
N ASP A 225 4.86 13.52 -23.62
CA ASP A 225 5.21 14.86 -23.08
C ASP A 225 4.34 16.02 -23.63
N HIS A 226 3.71 15.80 -24.78
CA HIS A 226 2.84 16.74 -25.48
C HIS A 226 1.36 16.68 -25.04
N LEU A 227 0.95 15.58 -24.39
CA LEU A 227 -0.43 15.39 -23.94
C LEU A 227 -0.73 16.18 -22.66
N PRO A 228 -2.00 16.58 -22.42
CA PRO A 228 -2.43 17.01 -21.09
C PRO A 228 -2.20 15.91 -20.06
N LEU A 229 -1.77 16.29 -18.84
CA LEU A 229 -1.40 15.31 -17.80
C LEU A 229 -2.54 14.32 -17.48
N LEU A 230 -3.79 14.78 -17.47
CA LEU A 230 -4.97 13.91 -17.23
C LEU A 230 -5.06 12.77 -18.25
N GLU A 231 -4.80 13.06 -19.52
CA GLU A 231 -4.87 12.08 -20.59
C GLU A 231 -3.65 11.15 -20.60
N ALA A 232 -2.46 11.71 -20.39
CA ALA A 232 -1.24 10.93 -20.16
C ALA A 232 -1.38 9.98 -18.95
N SER A 233 -2.10 10.39 -17.89
CA SER A 233 -2.42 9.55 -16.74
C SER A 233 -3.40 8.43 -17.06
N ARG A 234 -4.44 8.65 -17.88
CA ARG A 234 -5.33 7.54 -18.35
C ARG A 234 -4.53 6.46 -19.09
N LEU A 235 -3.72 6.88 -20.07
CA LEU A 235 -2.85 5.97 -20.82
C LEU A 235 -1.80 5.28 -19.92
N CYS A 236 -1.33 5.94 -18.86
CA CYS A 236 -0.45 5.31 -17.87
C CYS A 236 -1.17 4.25 -17.05
N ASN A 237 -2.42 4.52 -16.66
CA ASN A 237 -3.20 3.62 -15.82
C ASN A 237 -3.58 2.34 -16.57
N MET A 238 -3.91 2.44 -17.87
CA MET A 238 -4.20 1.27 -18.71
C MET A 238 -2.99 0.35 -18.86
N ASP A 239 -1.80 0.92 -19.09
CA ASP A 239 -0.56 0.14 -19.11
C ASP A 239 -0.32 -0.57 -17.78
N ILE A 240 -0.47 0.12 -16.63
CA ILE A 240 -0.32 -0.53 -15.31
C ILE A 240 -1.35 -1.67 -15.15
N ILE A 241 -2.63 -1.44 -15.49
CA ILE A 241 -3.69 -2.46 -15.41
C ILE A 241 -3.38 -3.67 -16.31
N SER A 242 -2.72 -3.48 -17.45
CA SER A 242 -2.33 -4.58 -18.33
C SER A 242 -1.33 -5.55 -17.67
N GLN A 243 -0.44 -5.06 -16.80
CA GLN A 243 0.64 -5.84 -16.18
C GLN A 243 0.22 -6.59 -14.90
N VAL A 244 -0.89 -6.19 -14.27
CA VAL A 244 -1.24 -6.63 -12.91
C VAL A 244 -2.42 -7.61 -12.87
N GLN A 245 -2.54 -8.38 -11.80
CA GLN A 245 -3.71 -9.24 -11.53
C GLN A 245 -4.65 -8.60 -10.49
N GLN A 246 -4.09 -7.79 -9.59
CA GLN A 246 -4.82 -7.06 -8.56
C GLN A 246 -4.58 -5.55 -8.68
N VAL A 247 -5.58 -4.76 -8.32
CA VAL A 247 -5.55 -3.30 -8.27
C VAL A 247 -5.92 -2.86 -6.87
N ILE A 248 -5.12 -1.99 -6.28
CA ILE A 248 -5.40 -1.32 -5.01
C ILE A 248 -5.46 0.18 -5.29
N CYS A 249 -6.61 0.80 -5.04
CA CYS A 249 -6.87 2.21 -5.34
C CYS A 249 -7.26 2.98 -4.09
N PHE A 250 -6.67 4.17 -3.92
CA PHE A 250 -6.93 5.11 -2.82
C PHE A 250 -7.51 6.41 -3.38
N ALA A 251 -8.83 6.58 -3.29
CA ALA A 251 -9.56 7.65 -3.99
C ALA A 251 -10.48 8.44 -3.06
N PHE A 252 -10.98 9.57 -3.57
CA PHE A 252 -12.21 10.19 -3.08
C PHE A 252 -13.38 9.77 -4.00
N HIS A 253 -14.61 9.83 -3.50
CA HIS A 253 -15.80 9.42 -4.27
C HIS A 253 -16.01 10.22 -5.57
N ASP A 254 -15.52 11.46 -5.63
CA ASP A 254 -15.64 12.36 -6.79
C ASP A 254 -14.54 12.16 -7.86
N SER A 255 -13.55 11.29 -7.60
CA SER A 255 -12.34 11.17 -8.42
C SER A 255 -12.58 10.40 -9.73
N LYS A 256 -13.19 11.07 -10.71
CA LYS A 256 -13.56 10.49 -12.02
C LYS A 256 -12.48 9.62 -12.65
N LEU A 257 -11.23 10.11 -12.72
CA LEU A 257 -10.09 9.36 -13.28
C LEU A 257 -9.87 8.01 -12.57
N LEU A 258 -9.93 7.99 -11.23
CA LEU A 258 -9.69 6.77 -10.45
C LEU A 258 -10.89 5.83 -10.47
N MET A 259 -12.12 6.37 -10.53
CA MET A 259 -13.33 5.57 -10.71
C MET A 259 -13.37 4.91 -12.09
N GLU A 260 -13.05 5.66 -13.16
CA GLU A 260 -12.83 5.14 -14.53
C GLU A 260 -11.79 4.01 -14.51
N THR A 261 -10.61 4.28 -13.94
CA THR A 261 -9.51 3.31 -13.81
C THR A 261 -9.94 2.03 -13.07
N CYS A 262 -10.70 2.15 -11.97
CA CYS A 262 -11.21 1.00 -11.23
C CYS A 262 -12.28 0.22 -12.03
N GLN A 263 -13.12 0.91 -12.79
CA GLN A 263 -14.12 0.27 -13.64
C GLN A 263 -13.47 -0.48 -14.81
N GLU A 264 -12.44 0.09 -15.43
CA GLU A 264 -11.66 -0.55 -16.48
C GLU A 264 -10.91 -1.79 -15.96
N ALA A 265 -10.36 -1.72 -14.74
CA ALA A 265 -9.78 -2.89 -14.06
C ALA A 265 -10.83 -3.99 -13.80
N LYS A 266 -12.04 -3.65 -13.35
CA LYS A 266 -13.15 -4.62 -13.19
C LYS A 266 -13.57 -5.24 -14.53
N ASN A 267 -13.69 -4.43 -15.57
CA ASN A 267 -14.02 -4.90 -16.93
C ASN A 267 -12.96 -5.90 -17.46
N LEU A 268 -11.69 -5.71 -17.07
CA LEU A 268 -10.57 -6.61 -17.36
C LEU A 268 -10.38 -7.72 -16.31
N ARG A 269 -11.40 -8.00 -15.49
CA ARG A 269 -11.47 -9.08 -14.49
C ARG A 269 -10.29 -9.07 -13.50
N LYS A 270 -9.78 -7.88 -13.17
CA LYS A 270 -8.77 -7.70 -12.12
C LYS A 270 -9.46 -7.71 -10.76
N ILE A 271 -8.79 -8.23 -9.73
CA ILE A 271 -9.26 -8.09 -8.35
C ILE A 271 -9.07 -6.62 -7.94
N VAL A 272 -10.16 -5.88 -7.66
CA VAL A 272 -10.09 -4.45 -7.32
C VAL A 272 -10.42 -4.22 -5.84
N THR A 273 -9.45 -3.70 -5.10
CA THR A 273 -9.63 -3.18 -3.73
C THR A 273 -9.64 -1.65 -3.78
N LEU A 274 -10.76 -1.05 -3.39
CA LEU A 274 -10.94 0.41 -3.40
C LEU A 274 -11.11 0.94 -1.97
N PHE A 275 -10.25 1.87 -1.58
CA PHE A 275 -10.30 2.60 -0.33
C PHE A 275 -10.73 4.04 -0.59
N TYR A 276 -11.82 4.46 0.05
CA TYR A 276 -12.23 5.86 0.14
C TYR A 276 -11.52 6.55 1.31
N LEU A 277 -11.33 7.86 1.21
CA LEU A 277 -10.48 8.66 2.10
C LEU A 277 -11.21 9.88 2.70
N ASP A 278 -12.52 9.97 2.44
CA ASP A 278 -13.46 11.05 2.68
C ASP A 278 -14.69 10.56 3.45
#